data_AF-A0AAV4V686-F1
#
_entry.id   AF-A0AAV4V686-F1
#
_cell.length_a   1.000
_cell.length_b   1.000
_cell.length_c   1.000
_cell.angle_alpha   90.00
_cell.angle_beta   90.00
_cell.angle_gamma   90.00
#
_symmetry.space_group_name_H-M   'P 1'
#
loop_
_entity.id
_entity.type
_entity.pdbx_description
1 polymer ?
#
loop_
_entity_poly.entity_id
_entity_poly.type
_entity_poly.pdbx_seq_one_letter_code
_entity_poly.pdbx_strand_id
1 'polypeptide(L)'
;MDLRCLTARTCEKKEETSDGRLNVTDSSVHDHGRIDSSVHDHGRIDSSVHYHGRIDSSVHDHGRIDSAIHDHGRIDSAIHDHGRIDSAIHDHGRIDSAIHDHGRIDSAIHDHGRIDSAIHNHGRIDSAIHNHGQIDSAIHNHGRIDSAIHNHGQIDSAIHNHGRIE
;
A
#
# COMPACT_ATOMS: atom_id res chain seq x y z
N MET A 1 4.10 -16.58 -9.68
CA MET A 1 3.69 -17.59 -10.67
C MET A 1 2.14 -17.77 -10.74
N ASP A 2 1.50 -17.45 -11.90
CA ASP A 2 0.04 -17.33 -12.30
C ASP A 2 -1.22 -17.40 -11.35
N LEU A 3 -1.88 -16.25 -11.10
CA LEU A 3 -2.97 -15.94 -10.17
C LEU A 3 -4.13 -15.56 -11.08
N ARG A 4 -4.89 -16.58 -11.49
CA ARG A 4 -6.24 -16.43 -12.04
C ARG A 4 -7.25 -16.85 -10.97
N CYS A 5 -8.16 -15.96 -10.58
CA CYS A 5 -9.46 -16.37 -10.08
C CYS A 5 -10.58 -15.45 -10.64
N LEU A 6 -11.58 -16.07 -11.30
CA LEU A 6 -12.85 -15.43 -11.73
C LEU A 6 -13.74 -15.28 -10.48
N THR A 7 -14.46 -14.19 -10.25
CA THR A 7 -15.01 -13.16 -11.15
C THR A 7 -14.35 -11.77 -10.98
N ALA A 8 -13.86 -11.09 -12.02
CA ALA A 8 -13.72 -11.54 -13.42
C ALA A 8 -12.49 -10.94 -14.15
N ARG A 9 -11.28 -11.15 -13.58
CA ARG A 9 -9.98 -11.52 -14.22
C ARG A 9 -8.80 -10.94 -13.41
N THR A 10 -8.08 -11.80 -12.68
CA THR A 10 -6.67 -11.56 -12.28
C THR A 10 -5.73 -12.13 -13.35
N CYS A 11 -4.70 -11.36 -13.70
CA CYS A 11 -3.62 -11.69 -14.64
C CYS A 11 -2.33 -11.92 -13.86
N GLU A 12 -1.49 -12.86 -14.31
CA GLU A 12 -0.16 -13.05 -13.73
C GLU A 12 0.79 -13.60 -14.82
N LYS A 13 2.10 -13.46 -14.57
CA LYS A 13 3.16 -13.61 -15.57
C LYS A 13 4.46 -14.09 -14.86
N LYS A 14 5.41 -14.70 -15.59
CA LYS A 14 6.65 -15.37 -15.07
C LYS A 14 7.84 -15.13 -16.01
N GLU A 15 9.04 -14.78 -15.51
CA GLU A 15 10.22 -14.49 -16.35
C GLU A 15 11.56 -14.70 -15.64
N GLU A 16 12.47 -15.56 -16.15
CA GLU A 16 13.65 -16.19 -15.49
C GLU A 16 14.95 -15.43 -15.75
N THR A 17 15.55 -14.86 -14.70
CA THR A 17 16.78 -14.06 -14.82
C THR A 17 18.01 -14.94 -15.02
N SER A 18 19.04 -14.29 -15.51
CA SER A 18 20.30 -14.77 -16.05
C SER A 18 21.31 -15.36 -15.05
N ASP A 19 21.07 -15.25 -13.74
CA ASP A 19 21.72 -16.06 -12.68
C ASP A 19 20.83 -17.26 -12.26
N GLY A 20 19.67 -17.41 -12.89
CA GLY A 20 18.61 -18.40 -12.58
C GLY A 20 17.38 -17.85 -11.82
N ARG A 21 17.05 -16.55 -11.82
CA ARG A 21 16.06 -15.96 -10.86
C ARG A 21 14.82 -15.32 -11.52
N LEU A 22 13.59 -15.81 -11.45
CA LEU A 22 12.46 -15.14 -12.14
C LEU A 22 11.90 -13.88 -11.43
N ASN A 23 11.55 -12.77 -12.11
CA ASN A 23 10.85 -11.59 -11.54
C ASN A 23 9.66 -11.11 -12.39
N VAL A 24 8.44 -11.25 -11.90
CA VAL A 24 7.24 -10.75 -12.61
C VAL A 24 6.04 -10.56 -11.70
N THR A 25 5.28 -9.53 -12.02
CA THR A 25 3.94 -9.25 -11.52
C THR A 25 3.01 -8.68 -12.57
N ASP A 26 1.73 -8.90 -12.32
CA ASP A 26 0.64 -8.23 -12.99
C ASP A 26 -0.63 -8.37 -12.15
N SER A 27 -1.64 -7.55 -12.40
CA SER A 27 -2.86 -7.51 -11.58
C SER A 27 -4.03 -6.85 -12.29
N SER A 28 -5.24 -7.24 -11.88
CA SER A 28 -6.50 -6.61 -12.25
C SER A 28 -7.67 -7.29 -11.53
N VAL A 29 -8.88 -6.69 -11.59
CA VAL A 29 -9.85 -6.74 -10.48
C VAL A 29 -11.33 -6.67 -10.87
N HIS A 30 -12.27 -6.92 -9.92
CA HIS A 30 -13.55 -6.18 -9.58
C HIS A 30 -14.56 -7.04 -8.74
N ASP A 31 -14.93 -6.57 -7.52
CA ASP A 31 -16.14 -6.65 -6.65
C ASP A 31 -16.87 -7.97 -6.24
N HIS A 32 -17.74 -8.08 -5.21
CA HIS A 32 -18.33 -7.16 -4.18
C HIS A 32 -17.96 -7.65 -2.76
N GLY A 33 -16.66 -7.61 -2.46
CA GLY A 33 -16.13 -7.74 -1.10
C GLY A 33 -15.37 -9.01 -0.79
N ARG A 34 -14.46 -8.87 0.18
CA ARG A 34 -13.49 -9.83 0.70
C ARG A 34 -12.51 -10.36 -0.34
N ILE A 35 -11.28 -9.85 -0.34
CA ILE A 35 -10.15 -10.76 -0.54
C ILE A 35 -8.81 -10.40 0.08
N ASP A 36 -8.16 -11.50 0.47
CA ASP A 36 -6.88 -11.67 1.13
C ASP A 36 -5.80 -12.16 0.13
N SER A 37 -4.54 -12.18 0.49
CA SER A 37 -3.40 -11.89 -0.38
C SER A 37 -2.24 -12.89 -0.32
N SER A 38 -1.16 -12.63 -1.08
CA SER A 38 0.17 -12.29 -0.54
C SER A 38 1.29 -12.46 -1.59
N VAL A 39 2.25 -11.50 -1.69
CA VAL A 39 3.72 -11.80 -1.71
C VAL A 39 4.38 -12.36 -3.00
N HIS A 40 5.69 -12.58 -3.15
CA HIS A 40 6.97 -11.93 -2.76
C HIS A 40 7.67 -11.63 -4.11
N ASP A 41 8.69 -10.77 -4.18
CA ASP A 41 9.93 -11.08 -4.93
C ASP A 41 10.26 -10.37 -6.25
N HIS A 42 11.48 -10.60 -6.71
CA HIS A 42 12.63 -9.73 -6.50
C HIS A 42 12.72 -8.65 -7.57
N GLY A 43 11.56 -8.11 -7.91
CA GLY A 43 11.39 -6.74 -8.31
C GLY A 43 10.71 -6.60 -9.64
N ARG A 44 9.40 -6.76 -9.62
CA ARG A 44 8.48 -5.74 -10.08
C ARG A 44 7.09 -6.16 -9.65
N ILE A 45 6.22 -5.17 -9.51
CA ILE A 45 4.87 -5.24 -8.97
C ILE A 45 3.97 -4.41 -9.87
N ASP A 46 2.70 -4.78 -9.90
CA ASP A 46 1.65 -3.84 -10.26
C ASP A 46 0.34 -4.35 -9.65
N SER A 47 -0.51 -3.43 -9.20
CA SER A 47 -1.78 -3.70 -8.52
C SER A 47 -2.93 -2.92 -9.17
N SER A 48 -4.11 -3.54 -9.28
CA SER A 48 -5.35 -2.84 -9.57
C SER A 48 -6.52 -3.54 -8.91
N VAL A 49 -7.49 -2.75 -8.45
CA VAL A 49 -8.47 -3.04 -7.38
C VAL A 49 -9.84 -2.43 -7.65
N HIS A 50 -10.89 -3.07 -7.15
CA HIS A 50 -12.23 -2.53 -6.96
C HIS A 50 -13.08 -3.54 -6.20
N TYR A 51 -13.78 -3.17 -5.14
CA TYR A 51 -14.57 -4.10 -4.34
C TYR A 51 -15.54 -3.38 -3.39
N HIS A 52 -16.29 -4.16 -2.60
CA HIS A 52 -17.23 -3.68 -1.58
C HIS A 52 -17.05 -4.47 -0.28
N GLY A 53 -16.01 -4.11 0.46
CA GLY A 53 -15.86 -4.39 1.88
C GLY A 53 -15.26 -5.70 2.36
N ARG A 54 -14.08 -6.07 1.91
CA ARG A 54 -12.91 -6.22 2.80
C ARG A 54 -11.71 -6.59 1.93
N ILE A 55 -10.49 -6.18 2.21
CA ILE A 55 -9.29 -6.81 1.64
C ILE A 55 -8.17 -6.85 2.68
N ASP A 56 -7.37 -7.91 2.66
CA ASP A 56 -6.24 -8.11 3.58
C ASP A 56 -4.98 -8.47 2.77
N SER A 57 -3.88 -7.74 2.92
CA SER A 57 -2.74 -7.77 2.00
C SER A 57 -1.40 -7.95 2.70
N SER A 58 -0.62 -8.96 2.32
CA SER A 58 0.79 -9.06 2.70
C SER A 58 1.65 -8.97 1.45
N VAL A 59 2.71 -8.16 1.46
CA VAL A 59 3.70 -8.12 0.38
C VAL A 59 5.07 -8.08 1.02
N HIS A 60 5.98 -8.91 0.51
CA HIS A 60 7.40 -8.74 0.76
C HIS A 60 8.03 -8.44 -0.62
N ASP A 61 8.89 -7.46 -0.79
CA ASP A 61 9.55 -7.22 -2.09
C ASP A 61 11.00 -6.73 -1.93
N HIS A 62 11.79 -6.93 -2.98
CA HIS A 62 13.10 -6.32 -3.14
C HIS A 62 13.14 -5.60 -4.50
N GLY A 63 12.27 -4.61 -4.69
CA GLY A 63 12.09 -3.99 -6.00
C GLY A 63 11.20 -2.76 -6.05
N ARG A 64 10.02 -2.88 -6.65
CA ARG A 64 9.08 -1.77 -6.81
C ARG A 64 7.66 -2.29 -6.74
N ILE A 65 6.90 -1.83 -5.74
CA ILE A 65 5.45 -1.92 -5.51
C ILE A 65 4.75 -0.73 -6.17
N ASP A 66 3.81 -0.95 -7.09
CA ASP A 66 2.85 0.07 -7.55
C ASP A 66 1.42 -0.47 -7.31
N SER A 67 0.55 0.31 -6.65
CA SER A 67 -0.80 -0.13 -6.27
C SER A 67 -1.88 0.96 -6.36
N ALA A 68 -3.05 0.62 -6.91
CA ALA A 68 -4.22 1.48 -6.94
C ALA A 68 -5.47 0.75 -6.42
N ILE A 69 -6.11 1.31 -5.38
CA ILE A 69 -7.20 0.73 -4.58
C ILE A 69 -8.46 1.61 -4.61
N HIS A 70 -9.63 1.05 -4.96
CA HIS A 70 -10.94 1.70 -4.75
C HIS A 70 -11.88 0.82 -3.93
N ASP A 71 -12.35 1.37 -2.80
CA ASP A 71 -12.93 0.67 -1.66
C ASP A 71 -14.23 1.30 -1.15
N HIS A 72 -15.27 0.48 -1.00
CA HIS A 72 -16.36 0.62 -0.03
C HIS A 72 -16.34 -0.49 1.03
N GLY A 73 -15.43 -0.45 2.02
CA GLY A 73 -15.60 -1.17 3.28
C GLY A 73 -14.38 -1.33 4.22
N ARG A 74 -13.43 -2.25 4.01
CA ARG A 74 -12.23 -2.33 4.90
C ARG A 74 -11.00 -2.88 4.20
N ILE A 75 -9.90 -2.15 4.22
CA ILE A 75 -8.56 -2.55 3.78
C ILE A 75 -7.72 -2.90 5.00
N ASP A 76 -6.93 -3.94 4.88
CA ASP A 76 -5.87 -4.33 5.79
C ASP A 76 -4.62 -4.62 4.94
N SER A 77 -3.47 -4.01 5.24
CA SER A 77 -2.24 -4.20 4.47
C SER A 77 -0.99 -4.24 5.34
N ALA A 78 -0.08 -5.13 5.00
CA ALA A 78 1.20 -5.36 5.63
C ALA A 78 2.27 -5.50 4.55
N ILE A 79 3.04 -4.44 4.33
CA ILE A 79 4.06 -4.39 3.27
C ILE A 79 5.45 -4.37 3.92
N HIS A 80 6.32 -5.27 3.50
CA HIS A 80 7.76 -5.18 3.71
C HIS A 80 8.45 -4.99 2.36
N ASP A 81 9.19 -3.90 2.16
CA ASP A 81 9.92 -3.68 0.91
C ASP A 81 11.36 -3.26 1.14
N HIS A 82 12.21 -3.61 0.18
CA HIS A 82 13.56 -3.10 0.03
C HIS A 82 13.68 -2.44 -1.34
N GLY A 83 12.92 -1.35 -1.55
CA GLY A 83 12.67 -0.87 -2.89
C GLY A 83 11.95 0.48 -2.99
N ARG A 84 10.82 0.48 -3.70
CA ARG A 84 9.94 1.63 -3.87
C ARG A 84 8.50 1.18 -3.79
N ILE A 85 7.70 1.89 -3.01
CA ILE A 85 6.27 1.72 -2.89
C ILE A 85 5.59 2.97 -3.44
N ASP A 86 4.67 2.80 -4.38
CA ASP A 86 3.72 3.80 -4.86
C ASP A 86 2.31 3.28 -4.63
N SER A 87 1.50 3.98 -3.85
CA SER A 87 0.14 3.55 -3.51
C SER A 87 -0.88 4.68 -3.59
N ALA A 88 -1.95 4.45 -4.35
CA ALA A 88 -3.12 5.31 -4.38
C ALA A 88 -4.35 4.56 -3.85
N ILE A 89 -5.00 5.07 -2.81
CA ILE A 89 -6.17 4.45 -2.19
C ILE A 89 -7.34 5.44 -2.16
N HIS A 90 -8.50 5.00 -2.62
CA HIS A 90 -9.78 5.67 -2.41
C HIS A 90 -10.71 4.73 -1.62
N ASP A 91 -11.09 5.10 -0.40
CA ASP A 91 -11.97 4.26 0.45
C ASP A 91 -13.21 5.02 0.97
N HIS A 92 -14.28 4.27 1.16
CA HIS A 92 -15.48 4.59 1.89
C HIS A 92 -15.66 3.51 2.97
N GLY A 93 -14.78 3.53 3.99
CA GLY A 93 -14.66 2.37 4.86
C GLY A 93 -13.67 2.51 6.02
N ARG A 94 -12.73 1.58 6.09
CA ARG A 94 -11.66 1.52 7.09
C ARG A 94 -10.38 1.02 6.46
N ILE A 95 -9.31 1.78 6.57
CA ILE A 95 -7.97 1.39 6.16
C ILE A 95 -7.16 1.05 7.40
N ASP A 96 -6.53 -0.12 7.40
CA ASP A 96 -5.53 -0.57 8.38
C ASP A 96 -4.26 -0.89 7.58
N SER A 97 -3.13 -0.22 7.84
CA SER A 97 -1.92 -0.41 7.04
C SER A 97 -0.65 -0.35 7.89
N ALA A 98 0.18 -1.39 7.76
CA ALA A 98 1.53 -1.46 8.30
C ALA A 98 2.54 -1.56 7.16
N ILE A 99 3.48 -0.61 7.08
CA ILE A 99 4.53 -0.59 6.05
C ILE A 99 5.89 -0.56 6.72
N HIS A 100 6.75 -1.53 6.39
CA HIS A 100 8.18 -1.49 6.67
C HIS A 100 8.96 -1.40 5.35
N ASP A 101 9.62 -0.27 5.11
CA ASP A 101 10.39 -0.07 3.87
C ASP A 101 11.85 0.30 4.14
N HIS A 102 12.74 -0.16 3.27
CA HIS A 102 14.11 0.30 3.15
C HIS A 102 14.31 0.97 1.78
N GLY A 103 13.60 2.08 1.56
CA GLY A 103 13.41 2.58 0.20
C GLY A 103 12.70 3.93 0.08
N ARG A 104 11.77 4.00 -0.87
CA ARG A 104 10.90 5.17 -1.03
C ARG A 104 9.45 4.76 -0.95
N ILE A 105 8.67 5.48 -0.16
CA ILE A 105 7.22 5.39 -0.11
C ILE A 105 6.65 6.66 -0.72
N ASP A 106 5.77 6.52 -1.70
CA ASP A 106 4.86 7.54 -2.21
C ASP A 106 3.43 7.04 -2.00
N SER A 107 2.61 7.81 -1.29
CA SER A 107 1.25 7.39 -0.95
C SER A 107 0.24 8.52 -1.03
N ALA A 108 -0.85 8.29 -1.75
CA ALA A 108 -2.01 9.16 -1.80
C ALA A 108 -3.26 8.41 -1.30
N ILE A 109 -3.88 8.90 -0.23
CA ILE A 109 -5.08 8.28 0.36
C ILE A 109 -6.22 9.29 0.37
N HIS A 110 -7.37 8.92 -0.21
CA HIS A 110 -8.65 9.60 -0.03
C HIS A 110 -9.62 8.66 0.69
N ASP A 111 -10.05 8.98 1.90
CA ASP A 111 -10.97 8.14 2.67
C ASP A 111 -12.21 8.90 3.16
N HIS A 112 -13.33 8.20 3.19
CA HIS A 112 -14.55 8.58 3.88
C HIS A 112 -14.83 7.58 5.00
N GLY A 113 -13.96 7.55 6.01
CA GLY A 113 -13.91 6.44 6.95
C GLY A 113 -12.94 6.58 8.11
N ARG A 114 -12.26 5.48 8.45
CA ARG A 114 -11.19 5.46 9.46
C ARG A 114 -9.89 4.98 8.83
N ILE A 115 -8.82 5.71 9.03
CA ILE A 115 -7.46 5.30 8.67
C ILE A 115 -6.70 4.97 9.97
N ASP A 116 -6.12 3.79 10.03
CA ASP A 116 -5.10 3.37 10.99
C ASP A 116 -3.83 3.00 10.20
N SER A 117 -2.73 3.71 10.44
CA SER A 117 -1.50 3.51 9.66
C SER A 117 -0.23 3.55 10.52
N ALA A 118 0.61 2.54 10.36
CA ALA A 118 1.94 2.47 10.93
C ALA A 118 2.99 2.35 9.82
N ILE A 119 3.86 3.35 9.69
CA ILE A 119 4.93 3.36 8.69
C ILE A 119 6.28 3.39 9.39
N HIS A 120 7.13 2.40 9.10
CA HIS A 120 8.54 2.39 9.44
C HIS A 120 9.38 2.41 8.16
N ASN A 121 10.12 3.50 7.93
CA ASN A 121 10.94 3.61 6.72
C ASN A 121 12.40 3.98 7.04
N HIS A 122 13.31 3.36 6.31
CA HIS A 122 14.68 3.83 6.15
C HIS A 122 14.86 4.44 4.76
N GLY A 123 14.31 5.65 4.57
CA GLY A 123 14.47 6.35 3.30
C GLY A 123 13.58 7.59 3.15
N ARG A 124 12.86 7.69 2.03
CA ARG A 124 11.97 8.83 1.76
C ARG A 124 10.51 8.42 1.85
N ILE A 125 9.72 9.20 2.58
CA ILE A 125 8.26 9.16 2.58
C ILE A 125 7.76 10.43 1.91
N ASP A 126 6.87 10.27 0.95
CA ASP A 126 6.01 11.29 0.36
C ASP A 126 4.57 10.83 0.58
N SER A 127 3.75 11.59 1.30
CA SER A 127 2.40 11.15 1.65
C SER A 127 1.37 12.26 1.65
N ALA A 128 0.28 12.07 0.92
CA ALA A 128 -0.89 12.94 0.94
C ALA A 128 -2.12 12.16 1.42
N ILE A 129 -2.72 12.59 2.53
CA ILE A 129 -3.93 12.00 3.08
C ILE A 129 -5.05 13.03 3.10
N HIS A 130 -6.16 12.70 2.45
CA HIS A 130 -7.42 13.42 2.54
C HIS A 130 -8.47 12.52 3.16
N ASN A 131 -8.96 12.85 4.36
CA ASN A 131 -9.95 12.02 5.04
C ASN A 131 -11.18 12.84 5.45
N HIS A 132 -12.34 12.21 5.38
CA HIS A 132 -13.56 12.66 6.03
C HIS A 132 -13.96 11.69 7.14
N GLY A 133 -13.16 11.65 8.21
CA GLY A 133 -13.40 10.77 9.35
C GLY A 133 -12.27 10.77 10.39
N GLN A 134 -11.80 9.60 10.80
CA GLN A 134 -10.76 9.49 11.83
C GLN A 134 -9.43 9.02 11.22
N ILE A 135 -8.34 9.64 11.62
CA ILE A 135 -6.97 9.20 11.31
C ILE A 135 -6.27 8.89 12.62
N ASP A 136 -5.71 7.69 12.72
CA ASP A 136 -4.66 7.31 13.66
C ASP A 136 -3.42 6.95 12.83
N SER A 137 -2.31 7.68 12.98
CA SER A 137 -1.10 7.41 12.19
C SER A 137 0.19 7.53 13.01
N ALA A 138 1.05 6.53 12.89
CA ALA A 138 2.41 6.56 13.44
C ALA A 138 3.44 6.41 12.32
N ILE A 139 4.30 7.41 12.15
CA ILE A 139 5.40 7.38 11.18
C ILE A 139 6.73 7.41 11.92
N HIS A 140 7.53 6.37 11.76
CA HIS A 140 8.92 6.33 12.15
C HIS A 140 9.81 6.31 10.90
N ASN A 141 10.61 7.34 10.68
CA ASN A 141 11.47 7.42 9.50
C ASN A 141 12.92 7.73 9.86
N HIS A 142 13.83 7.09 9.16
CA HIS A 142 15.24 7.44 9.10
C HIS A 142 15.55 8.02 7.71
N GLY A 143 15.07 9.26 7.46
CA GLY A 143 15.38 9.96 6.22
C GLY A 143 14.52 11.20 5.96
N ARG A 144 13.88 11.29 4.80
CA ARG A 144 13.06 12.46 4.43
C ARG A 144 11.57 12.15 4.53
N ILE A 145 10.80 13.05 5.11
CA ILE A 145 9.34 13.03 5.10
C ILE A 145 8.87 14.31 4.42
N ASP A 146 8.02 14.17 3.41
CA ASP A 146 7.10 15.19 2.94
C ASP A 146 5.70 14.62 3.17
N SER A 147 4.88 15.27 4.01
CA SER A 147 3.56 14.75 4.33
C SER A 147 2.53 15.85 4.53
N ALA A 148 1.40 15.70 3.85
CA ALA A 148 0.24 16.56 3.97
C ALA A 148 -0.99 15.76 4.41
N ILE A 149 -1.61 16.17 5.52
CA ILE A 149 -2.86 15.58 6.00
C ILE A 149 -3.94 16.66 6.02
N HIS A 150 -5.01 16.43 5.25
CA HIS A 150 -6.24 17.21 5.30
C HIS A 150 -7.37 16.31 5.81
N ASN A 151 -7.85 16.58 7.04
CA ASN A 151 -8.93 15.78 7.62
C ASN A 151 -10.12 16.64 8.02
N HIS A 152 -11.31 16.19 7.63
CA HIS A 152 -12.58 16.70 8.14
C HIS A 152 -13.12 15.79 9.25
N GLY A 153 -12.35 15.68 10.33
CA GLY A 153 -12.69 14.87 11.50
C GLY A 153 -11.58 14.88 12.56
N GLN A 154 -11.27 13.73 13.17
CA GLN A 154 -10.26 13.63 14.23
C GLN A 154 -8.94 13.07 13.69
N ILE A 155 -7.83 13.70 14.07
CA ILE A 155 -6.47 13.22 13.79
C ILE A 155 -5.79 12.93 15.12
N ASP A 156 -5.27 11.72 15.28
CA ASP A 156 -4.16 11.40 16.16
C ASP A 156 -2.97 11.00 15.27
N SER A 157 -1.86 11.72 15.37
CA SER A 157 -0.70 11.48 14.51
C SER A 157 0.61 11.71 15.25
N ALA A 158 1.51 10.73 15.18
CA ALA A 158 2.85 10.82 15.70
C ALA A 158 3.88 10.64 14.57
N ILE A 159 4.77 11.61 14.41
CA ILE A 159 5.89 11.53 13.47
C ILE A 159 7.20 11.59 14.25
N HIS A 160 7.96 10.50 14.20
CA HIS A 160 9.33 10.44 14.68
C HIS A 160 10.27 10.29 13.48
N ASN A 161 10.98 11.37 13.14
CA ASN A 161 11.91 11.38 12.02
C ASN A 161 13.33 11.65 12.47
N HIS A 162 14.23 10.72 12.19
CA HIS A 162 15.66 10.93 12.29
C HIS A 162 16.23 11.42 10.94
N GLY A 163 15.72 12.56 10.49
CA GLY A 163 16.14 13.21 9.25
C GLY A 163 15.36 14.49 8.98
N ARG A 164 15.04 14.81 7.72
CA ARG A 164 14.37 16.07 7.35
C ARG A 164 12.87 15.88 7.18
N ILE A 165 12.08 16.71 7.82
CA ILE A 165 10.64 16.87 7.56
C ILE A 165 10.46 18.14 6.71
N GLU A 166 9.67 18.08 5.66
CA GLU A 166 9.29 19.20 4.77
C GLU A 166 7.85 19.62 5.01
#